data_AF-L5MG86-F1
#
_entry.id   AF-L5MG86-F1
#
_cell.length_a   1.000
_cell.length_b   1.000
_cell.length_c   1.000
_cell.angle_alpha   90.00
_cell.angle_beta   90.00
_cell.angle_gamma   90.00
#
_symmetry.space_group_name_H-M   'P 1'
#
loop_
_entity.id
_entity.type
_entity.pdbx_description
1 polymer ?
#
loop_
_entity_poly.entity_id
_entity_poly.type
_entity_poly.pdbx_seq_one_letter_code
_entity_poly.pdbx_strand_id
1 'polypeptide(L)'
;MLTSQNHGDLRMSVQWSRSFVYRWHVKGTPQIKGKLVADVTKRLGVKHVVFSGLENVKRLTGGKLVVEHFDRKGEVEEYFWSIGVPMTSIHLAAYFENFLTLWKPKKASDGDYYTVALPMGDIPMDGISVADIGAVVSRIFDSPEEFLGKAMGLTYEKLGFPGAEEMANMFRFYQMKPARDVKLTHRLNPEVKSFSQFVSENKEALMGI
;
A
#
# COMPACT_ATOMS: atom_id res chain seq x y z
N MET A 1 10.07 4.63 -30.98
CA MET A 1 11.30 5.44 -30.87
C MET A 1 11.08 6.68 -31.74
N LEU A 2 10.79 7.83 -31.13
CA LEU A 2 10.84 9.17 -31.75
C LEU A 2 11.08 10.16 -30.62
N THR A 3 12.22 10.85 -30.69
CA THR A 3 12.73 11.81 -29.72
C THR A 3 12.34 13.22 -30.14
N SER A 4 11.88 14.06 -29.21
CA SER A 4 12.05 15.51 -29.32
C SER A 4 12.63 16.06 -28.00
N GLN A 5 13.75 16.75 -28.09
CA GLN A 5 14.49 17.34 -26.97
C GLN A 5 13.97 18.73 -26.57
N ASN A 6 14.11 18.98 -25.27
CA ASN A 6 14.35 20.24 -24.54
C ASN A 6 13.28 21.36 -24.53
N HIS A 7 12.50 21.36 -23.44
CA HIS A 7 12.58 22.38 -22.37
C HIS A 7 12.07 21.76 -21.06
N GLY A 8 12.93 21.66 -20.03
CA GLY A 8 12.55 21.43 -18.63
C GLY A 8 11.87 20.09 -18.28
N ASP A 9 12.67 19.06 -18.03
CA ASP A 9 12.34 17.73 -17.45
C ASP A 9 10.90 17.55 -16.87
N LEU A 10 9.96 17.26 -17.76
CA LEU A 10 8.66 16.64 -17.48
C LEU A 10 8.71 15.23 -18.09
N ARG A 11 9.00 14.21 -17.27
CA ARG A 11 8.84 12.81 -17.70
C ARG A 11 7.43 12.34 -17.33
N MET A 12 6.52 12.52 -18.27
CA MET A 12 5.14 12.04 -18.21
C MET A 12 5.08 10.70 -18.98
N SER A 13 4.91 9.58 -18.28
CA SER A 13 4.71 8.28 -18.93
C SER A 13 3.23 8.13 -19.30
N VAL A 14 2.88 8.50 -20.54
CA VAL A 14 1.61 8.14 -21.17
C VAL A 14 1.83 6.83 -21.90
N GLN A 15 1.11 5.78 -21.53
CA GLN A 15 1.11 4.55 -22.32
C GLN A 15 -0.31 3.96 -22.43
N TRP A 16 -0.77 3.93 -23.68
CA TRP A 16 -1.98 3.34 -24.29
C TRP A 16 -3.35 4.03 -24.11
N SER A 17 -3.58 4.95 -25.06
CA SER A 17 -4.82 5.31 -25.77
C SER A 17 -6.05 5.90 -25.09
N ARG A 18 -6.22 5.95 -23.74
CA ARG A 18 -7.27 6.80 -23.09
C ARG A 18 -7.28 6.83 -21.55
N SER A 19 -6.32 6.18 -20.89
CA SER A 19 -6.28 6.03 -19.42
C SER A 19 -4.99 6.63 -18.83
N PHE A 20 -5.06 7.18 -17.61
CA PHE A 20 -3.98 7.95 -16.99
C PHE A 20 -3.63 7.45 -15.58
N VAL A 21 -2.36 7.07 -15.37
CA VAL A 21 -1.76 6.79 -14.06
C VAL A 21 -0.71 7.84 -13.77
N TYR A 22 -0.90 8.63 -12.72
CA TYR A 22 0.05 9.68 -12.34
C TYR A 22 1.12 9.17 -11.38
N ARG A 23 2.40 9.40 -11.72
CA ARG A 23 3.55 9.24 -10.82
C ARG A 23 4.34 10.55 -10.75
N TRP A 24 4.80 10.89 -9.56
CA TRP A 24 5.29 12.22 -9.17
C TRP A 24 6.58 12.69 -9.87
N HIS A 25 6.49 13.53 -10.91
CA HIS A 25 7.65 14.32 -11.41
C HIS A 25 7.25 15.68 -12.00
N VAL A 26 7.04 16.68 -11.13
CA VAL A 26 6.90 18.13 -11.46
C VAL A 26 7.64 18.94 -10.37
N LYS A 27 8.14 20.17 -10.60
CA LYS A 27 8.72 21.04 -9.54
C LYS A 27 7.60 21.69 -8.70
N GLY A 28 7.75 21.81 -7.37
CA GLY A 28 6.76 22.41 -6.44
C GLY A 28 6.43 21.55 -5.22
N THR A 29 5.51 21.99 -4.35
CA THR A 29 5.00 21.16 -3.24
C THR A 29 4.05 20.07 -3.76
N PRO A 30 3.93 18.90 -3.10
CA PRO A 30 3.06 17.82 -3.58
C PRO A 30 1.60 18.25 -3.83
N GLN A 31 1.09 19.23 -3.07
CA GLN A 31 -0.28 19.73 -3.20
C GLN A 31 -0.44 20.52 -4.49
N ILE A 32 0.51 21.42 -4.78
CA ILE A 32 0.52 22.23 -6.00
C ILE A 32 0.60 21.32 -7.23
N LYS A 33 1.48 20.30 -7.19
CA LYS A 33 1.59 19.33 -8.29
C LYS A 33 0.30 18.55 -8.50
N GLY A 34 -0.34 18.10 -7.41
CA GLY A 34 -1.59 17.35 -7.47
C GLY A 34 -2.72 18.15 -8.11
N LYS A 35 -2.91 19.40 -7.68
CA LYS A 35 -3.94 20.30 -8.23
C LYS A 35 -3.70 20.62 -9.71
N LEU A 36 -2.45 20.89 -10.09
CA LEU A 36 -2.11 21.12 -11.49
C LEU A 36 -2.46 19.92 -12.39
N VAL A 37 -2.24 18.69 -11.92
CA VAL A 37 -2.63 17.48 -12.66
C VAL A 37 -4.16 17.39 -12.78
N ALA A 38 -4.90 17.73 -11.73
CA ALA A 38 -6.36 17.80 -11.79
C ALA A 38 -6.83 18.78 -12.87
N ASP A 39 -6.24 19.97 -12.92
CA ASP A 39 -6.57 21.00 -13.92
C ASP A 39 -6.25 20.52 -15.34
N VAL A 40 -5.07 19.94 -15.54
CA VAL A 40 -4.65 19.44 -16.86
C VAL A 40 -5.52 18.29 -17.33
N THR A 41 -5.82 17.31 -16.46
CA THR A 41 -6.67 16.17 -16.81
C THR A 41 -8.09 16.59 -17.16
N LYS A 42 -8.66 17.55 -16.40
CA LYS A 42 -9.96 18.15 -16.70
C LYS A 42 -9.94 18.87 -18.04
N ARG A 43 -8.94 19.73 -18.28
CA ARG A 43 -8.81 20.51 -19.52
C ARG A 43 -8.64 19.61 -20.75
N LEU A 44 -7.92 18.51 -20.63
CA LEU A 44 -7.69 17.57 -21.72
C LEU A 44 -8.86 16.59 -21.94
N GLY A 45 -9.90 16.62 -21.10
CA GLY A 45 -11.04 15.71 -21.21
C GLY A 45 -10.66 14.25 -21.00
N VAL A 46 -9.73 13.97 -20.09
CA VAL A 46 -9.35 12.60 -19.73
C VAL A 46 -10.59 11.87 -19.23
N LYS A 47 -10.82 10.65 -19.74
CA LYS A 47 -12.06 9.89 -19.49
C LYS A 47 -12.08 9.17 -18.16
N HIS A 48 -10.91 8.79 -17.65
CA HIS A 48 -10.76 8.11 -16.37
C HIS A 48 -9.37 8.35 -15.79
N VAL A 49 -9.34 8.85 -14.55
CA VAL A 49 -8.12 9.01 -13.75
C VAL A 49 -8.15 8.04 -12.58
N VAL A 50 -7.06 7.30 -12.35
CA VAL A 50 -6.87 6.56 -11.10
C VAL A 50 -5.90 7.35 -10.22
N PHE A 51 -6.39 7.89 -9.12
CA PHE A 51 -5.63 8.75 -8.21
C PHE A 51 -5.27 8.00 -6.93
N SER A 52 -3.99 8.05 -6.54
CA SER A 52 -3.53 7.54 -5.24
C SER A 52 -3.69 8.63 -4.17
N GLY A 53 -4.90 8.67 -3.60
CA GLY A 53 -5.32 9.55 -2.53
C GLY A 53 -5.08 8.97 -1.13
N LEU A 54 -5.41 9.76 -0.12
CA LEU A 54 -5.47 9.39 1.30
C LEU A 54 -6.50 10.30 1.97
N GLU A 55 -6.97 9.92 3.14
CA GLU A 55 -7.95 10.68 3.90
C GLU A 55 -7.42 12.04 4.36
N ASN A 56 -8.29 13.05 4.34
CA ASN A 56 -8.02 14.32 5.02
C ASN A 56 -8.32 14.17 6.52
N VAL A 57 -7.37 13.61 7.25
CA VAL A 57 -7.48 13.28 8.68
C VAL A 57 -7.83 14.53 9.51
N LYS A 58 -7.20 15.66 9.24
CA LYS A 58 -7.49 16.94 9.91
C LYS A 58 -8.94 17.34 9.74
N ARG A 59 -9.49 17.27 8.51
CA ARG A 59 -10.89 17.59 8.26
C ARG A 59 -11.83 16.58 8.93
N LEU A 60 -11.57 15.28 8.76
CA LEU A 60 -12.42 14.20 9.28
C LEU A 60 -12.48 14.17 10.81
N THR A 61 -11.40 14.56 11.48
CA THR A 61 -11.32 14.56 12.94
C THR A 61 -11.66 15.91 13.58
N GLY A 62 -12.05 16.91 12.78
CA GLY A 62 -12.30 18.27 13.26
C GLY A 62 -11.06 18.94 13.85
N GLY A 63 -9.87 18.60 13.35
CA GLY A 63 -8.59 19.14 13.78
C GLY A 63 -7.94 18.44 14.98
N LYS A 64 -8.54 17.38 15.51
CA LYS A 64 -7.99 16.63 16.65
C LYS A 64 -6.71 15.87 16.31
N LEU A 65 -6.61 15.38 15.07
CA LEU A 65 -5.42 14.72 14.54
C LEU A 65 -4.94 15.44 13.29
N VAL A 66 -3.63 15.54 13.14
CA VAL A 66 -2.98 16.10 11.95
C VAL A 66 -1.95 15.10 11.46
N VAL A 67 -2.10 14.67 10.22
CA VAL A 67 -1.18 13.74 9.56
C VAL A 67 -0.82 14.38 8.23
N GLU A 68 0.18 15.27 8.25
CA GLU A 68 0.39 16.22 7.15
C GLU A 68 0.44 15.55 5.77
N HIS A 69 1.12 14.41 5.66
CA HIS A 69 1.26 13.71 4.38
C HIS A 69 -0.03 13.04 3.89
N PHE A 70 -0.96 12.67 4.79
CA PHE A 70 -2.31 12.23 4.46
C PHE A 70 -3.18 13.43 4.10
N ASP A 71 -3.22 14.45 4.96
CA ASP A 71 -4.02 15.67 4.80
C ASP A 71 -3.75 16.33 3.45
N ARG A 72 -2.48 16.44 3.08
CA ARG A 72 -2.02 16.98 1.80
C ARG A 72 -2.52 16.20 0.58
N LYS A 73 -2.65 14.87 0.68
CA LYS A 73 -3.19 14.02 -0.38
C LYS A 73 -4.72 14.08 -0.41
N GLY A 74 -5.36 14.14 0.76
CA GLY A 74 -6.80 14.33 0.90
C GLY A 74 -7.26 15.67 0.32
N GLU A 75 -6.54 16.77 0.55
CA GLU A 75 -6.83 18.07 -0.06
C GLU A 75 -6.76 18.04 -1.59
N VAL A 76 -5.83 17.27 -2.16
CA VAL A 76 -5.73 17.09 -3.61
C VAL A 76 -6.89 16.24 -4.13
N GLU A 77 -7.19 15.14 -3.46
CA GLU A 77 -8.34 14.28 -3.79
C GLU A 77 -9.66 15.07 -3.78
N GLU A 78 -9.92 15.83 -2.72
CA GLU A 78 -11.06 16.72 -2.61
C GLU A 78 -11.11 17.72 -3.77
N TYR A 79 -9.95 18.23 -4.19
CA TYR A 79 -9.87 19.13 -5.32
C TYR A 79 -10.27 18.45 -6.64
N PHE A 80 -9.75 17.25 -6.92
CA PHE A 80 -10.16 16.45 -8.09
C PHE A 80 -11.67 16.23 -8.13
N TRP A 81 -12.27 15.90 -6.99
CA TRP A 81 -13.72 15.76 -6.87
C TRP A 81 -14.44 17.08 -7.15
N SER A 82 -13.96 18.19 -6.56
CA SER A 82 -14.61 19.50 -6.66
C SER A 82 -14.69 20.05 -8.08
N ILE A 83 -13.69 19.77 -8.93
CA ILE A 83 -13.67 20.21 -10.33
C ILE A 83 -14.32 19.18 -11.29
N GLY A 84 -14.85 18.09 -10.75
CA GLY A 84 -15.55 17.04 -11.49
C GLY A 84 -14.66 16.33 -12.50
N VAL A 85 -13.43 15.95 -12.13
CA VAL A 85 -12.62 15.02 -12.95
C VAL A 85 -13.23 13.63 -12.82
N PRO A 86 -13.45 12.89 -13.93
CA PRO A 86 -13.93 11.51 -13.88
C PRO A 86 -12.82 10.61 -13.33
N MET A 87 -12.84 10.34 -12.03
CA MET A 87 -11.77 9.60 -11.37
C MET A 87 -12.25 8.50 -10.43
N THR A 88 -11.32 7.60 -10.12
CA THR A 88 -11.37 6.65 -9.02
C THR A 88 -10.22 6.99 -8.07
N SER A 89 -10.51 7.17 -6.78
CA SER A 89 -9.46 7.32 -5.76
C SER A 89 -9.17 5.97 -5.11
N ILE A 90 -7.89 5.62 -4.99
CA ILE A 90 -7.43 4.47 -4.21
C ILE A 90 -6.64 4.96 -2.99
N HIS A 91 -7.07 4.54 -1.80
CA HIS A 91 -6.39 4.80 -0.54
C HIS A 91 -5.55 3.57 -0.21
N LEU A 92 -4.23 3.75 -0.18
CA LEU A 92 -3.29 2.66 -0.01
C LEU A 92 -3.00 2.46 1.48
N ALA A 93 -3.15 1.21 1.95
CA ALA A 93 -2.73 0.79 3.28
C ALA A 93 -1.20 0.81 3.45
N ALA A 94 -0.71 0.44 4.63
CA ALA A 94 0.72 0.41 4.91
C ALA A 94 1.44 -0.62 4.01
N TYR A 95 2.54 -0.19 3.38
CA TYR A 95 3.31 -1.10 2.52
C TYR A 95 4.07 -2.13 3.34
N PHE A 96 3.98 -3.40 2.93
CA PHE A 96 4.81 -4.46 3.53
C PHE A 96 6.32 -4.17 3.37
N GLU A 97 6.69 -3.46 2.30
CA GLU A 97 8.06 -3.02 2.03
C GLU A 97 8.61 -2.05 3.10
N ASN A 98 7.75 -1.42 3.91
CA ASN A 98 8.18 -0.61 5.05
C ASN A 98 8.94 -1.45 6.09
N PHE A 99 8.63 -2.74 6.24
CA PHE A 99 9.38 -3.67 7.11
C PHE A 99 10.79 -3.98 6.61
N LEU A 100 11.13 -3.59 5.38
CA LEU A 100 12.49 -3.70 4.85
C LEU A 100 13.31 -2.44 5.12
N THR A 101 12.67 -1.33 5.49
CA THR A 101 13.27 0.00 5.59
C THR A 101 12.93 0.69 6.92
N LEU A 102 11.87 1.50 6.95
CA LEU A 102 11.45 2.33 8.09
C LEU A 102 11.09 1.52 9.34
N TRP A 103 10.47 0.36 9.15
CA TRP A 103 10.02 -0.53 10.23
C TRP A 103 10.84 -1.81 10.30
N LYS A 104 12.10 -1.73 9.89
CA LYS A 104 13.00 -2.88 9.85
C LYS A 104 13.09 -3.53 11.24
N PRO A 105 12.78 -4.83 11.36
CA PRO A 105 12.94 -5.55 12.61
C PRO A 105 14.37 -5.45 13.12
N LYS A 106 14.53 -5.16 14.41
CA LYS A 106 15.82 -5.08 15.08
C LYS A 106 16.02 -6.29 15.96
N LYS A 107 17.23 -6.88 15.95
CA LYS A 107 17.55 -7.97 16.86
C LYS A 107 17.49 -7.46 18.29
N ALA A 108 16.80 -8.20 19.16
CA ALA A 108 16.73 -7.88 20.57
C ALA A 108 18.10 -8.13 21.25
N SER A 109 18.40 -7.33 22.27
CA SER A 109 19.68 -7.44 23.01
C SER A 109 19.67 -8.57 24.05
N ASP A 110 18.49 -9.03 24.45
CA ASP A 110 18.24 -9.94 25.57
C ASP A 110 17.87 -11.37 25.13
N GLY A 111 17.88 -11.67 23.83
CA GLY A 111 17.56 -13.00 23.33
C GLY A 111 17.69 -13.14 21.82
N ASP A 112 17.36 -14.33 21.32
CA ASP A 112 17.38 -14.64 19.89
C ASP A 112 16.01 -14.42 19.24
N TYR A 113 15.57 -13.15 19.22
CA TYR A 113 14.34 -12.73 18.56
C TYR A 113 14.48 -11.30 17.99
N TYR A 114 13.54 -10.90 17.14
CA TYR A 114 13.51 -9.58 16.53
C TYR A 114 12.28 -8.80 17.00
N THR A 115 12.43 -7.49 17.17
CA THR A 115 11.35 -6.59 17.57
C THR A 115 11.03 -5.59 16.47
N VAL A 116 9.75 -5.31 16.30
CA VAL A 116 9.24 -4.17 15.53
C VAL A 116 8.38 -3.36 16.49
N ALA A 117 8.77 -2.12 16.75
CA ALA A 117 8.04 -1.23 17.64
C ALA A 117 7.23 -0.22 16.81
N LEU A 118 5.91 -0.40 16.76
CA LEU A 118 4.98 0.55 16.15
C LEU A 118 4.06 1.10 17.26
N PRO A 119 3.92 2.43 17.40
CA PRO A 119 3.11 3.04 18.46
C PRO A 119 1.61 2.97 18.13
N MET A 120 1.06 1.76 18.02
CA MET A 120 -0.33 1.50 17.63
C MET A 120 -1.15 0.79 18.71
N GLY A 121 -0.53 0.43 19.85
CA GLY A 121 -1.16 -0.42 20.85
C GLY A 121 -1.54 -1.78 20.25
N ASP A 122 -2.69 -2.32 20.65
CA ASP A 122 -3.23 -3.60 20.16
C ASP A 122 -4.15 -3.43 18.94
N ILE A 123 -4.07 -2.30 18.23
CA ILE A 123 -4.91 -2.03 17.06
C ILE A 123 -4.29 -2.72 15.83
N PRO A 124 -5.03 -3.61 15.13
CA PRO A 124 -4.56 -4.19 13.87
C PRO A 124 -4.30 -3.12 12.82
N MET A 125 -3.24 -3.31 12.02
CA MET A 125 -2.87 -2.41 10.93
C MET A 125 -3.08 -3.12 9.59
N ASP A 126 -3.86 -2.50 8.71
CA ASP A 126 -3.98 -2.94 7.33
C ASP A 126 -2.66 -2.77 6.58
N GLY A 127 -2.36 -3.71 5.67
CA GLY A 127 -1.22 -3.58 4.78
C GLY A 127 -1.47 -4.13 3.37
N ILE A 128 -0.54 -3.83 2.46
CA ILE A 128 -0.54 -4.24 1.05
C ILE A 128 0.89 -4.35 0.52
N SER A 129 1.20 -5.26 -0.40
CA SER A 129 2.48 -5.24 -1.11
C SER A 129 2.44 -4.25 -2.27
N VAL A 130 3.54 -3.54 -2.48
CA VAL A 130 3.72 -2.68 -3.66
C VAL A 130 3.57 -3.47 -4.98
N ALA A 131 3.91 -4.76 -5.00
CA ALA A 131 3.79 -5.61 -6.17
C ALA A 131 2.33 -5.81 -6.64
N ASP A 132 1.38 -5.80 -5.70
CA ASP A 132 -0.04 -6.07 -6.00
C ASP A 132 -0.78 -4.84 -6.55
N ILE A 133 -0.28 -3.63 -6.27
CA ILE A 133 -0.93 -2.37 -6.66
C ILE A 133 -1.11 -2.28 -8.18
N GLY A 134 -0.12 -2.76 -8.95
CA GLY A 134 -0.19 -2.72 -10.41
C GLY A 134 -1.37 -3.51 -10.98
N ALA A 135 -1.60 -4.72 -10.47
CA ALA A 135 -2.71 -5.57 -10.89
C ALA A 135 -4.07 -4.94 -10.52
N VAL A 136 -4.18 -4.36 -9.33
CA VAL A 136 -5.40 -3.64 -8.89
C VAL A 136 -5.70 -2.46 -9.80
N VAL A 137 -4.69 -1.62 -10.09
CA VAL A 137 -4.85 -0.47 -10.99
C VAL A 137 -5.23 -0.92 -12.40
N SER A 138 -4.63 -2.00 -12.91
CA SER A 138 -5.02 -2.58 -14.21
C SER A 138 -6.49 -2.96 -14.23
N ARG A 139 -6.95 -3.66 -13.19
CA ARG A 139 -8.34 -4.11 -13.09
C ARG A 139 -9.34 -2.95 -13.04
N ILE A 140 -8.96 -1.83 -12.40
CA ILE A 140 -9.78 -0.62 -12.36
C ILE A 140 -10.00 -0.05 -13.77
N PHE A 141 -8.98 -0.09 -14.63
CA PHE A 141 -9.12 0.37 -16.01
C PHE A 141 -9.84 -0.61 -16.93
N ASP A 142 -9.82 -1.90 -16.63
CA ASP A 142 -10.55 -2.92 -17.39
C ASP A 142 -12.07 -2.87 -17.14
N SER A 143 -12.51 -2.29 -16.02
CA SER A 143 -13.94 -2.20 -15.63
C SER A 143 -14.28 -0.80 -15.05
N PRO A 144 -14.08 0.29 -15.80
CA PRO A 144 -14.21 1.65 -15.28
C PRO A 144 -15.61 1.98 -14.78
N GLU A 145 -16.66 1.42 -15.39
CA GLU A 145 -18.06 1.56 -14.97
C GLU A 145 -18.31 1.07 -13.53
N GLU A 146 -17.51 0.12 -13.05
CA GLU A 146 -17.59 -0.37 -11.68
C GLU A 146 -16.96 0.60 -10.69
N PHE A 147 -15.92 1.35 -11.08
CA PHE A 147 -15.06 2.07 -10.13
C PHE A 147 -15.09 3.59 -10.27
N LEU A 148 -15.61 4.13 -11.37
CA LEU A 148 -15.63 5.57 -11.62
C LEU A 148 -16.51 6.30 -10.59
N GLY A 149 -15.99 7.41 -10.07
CA GLY A 149 -16.66 8.21 -9.04
C GLY A 149 -16.53 7.64 -7.61
N LYS A 150 -15.74 6.58 -7.40
CA LYS A 150 -15.57 5.94 -6.08
C LYS A 150 -14.21 6.26 -5.45
N ALA A 151 -14.19 6.32 -4.12
CA ALA A 151 -12.98 6.25 -3.31
C ALA A 151 -12.93 4.89 -2.60
N MET A 152 -11.80 4.20 -2.65
CA MET A 152 -11.66 2.82 -2.18
C MET A 152 -10.42 2.62 -1.33
N GLY A 153 -10.59 2.12 -0.11
CA GLY A 153 -9.49 1.65 0.74
C GLY A 153 -9.01 0.27 0.30
N LEU A 154 -7.75 0.17 -0.14
CA LEU A 154 -7.11 -1.08 -0.54
C LEU A 154 -6.36 -1.70 0.64
N THR A 155 -6.79 -2.89 1.07
CA THR A 155 -6.17 -3.66 2.14
C THR A 155 -6.06 -5.13 1.71
N TYR A 156 -5.04 -5.84 2.20
CA TYR A 156 -4.85 -7.26 1.87
C TYR A 156 -6.06 -8.12 2.23
N GLU A 157 -6.70 -7.89 3.38
CA GLU A 157 -7.92 -8.60 3.79
C GLU A 157 -9.09 -8.40 2.81
N LYS A 158 -9.19 -7.21 2.19
CA LYS A 158 -10.25 -6.89 1.24
C LYS A 158 -9.95 -7.35 -0.18
N LEU A 159 -8.83 -8.03 -0.41
CA LEU A 159 -8.60 -8.72 -1.67
C LEU A 159 -9.64 -9.84 -1.74
N GLY A 160 -10.61 -9.75 -2.65
CA GLY A 160 -11.80 -10.60 -2.71
C GLY A 160 -11.57 -12.08 -3.07
N PHE A 161 -10.46 -12.68 -2.64
CA PHE A 161 -10.19 -14.12 -2.74
C PHE A 161 -10.26 -14.78 -1.35
N PRO A 162 -10.74 -16.04 -1.24
CA PRO A 162 -10.94 -16.70 0.06
C PRO A 162 -9.71 -16.75 0.99
N GLY A 163 -8.51 -16.80 0.42
CA GLY A 163 -7.26 -16.84 1.19
C GLY A 163 -6.93 -15.53 1.94
N ALA A 164 -7.48 -14.39 1.52
CA ALA A 164 -7.25 -13.11 2.18
C ALA A 164 -7.96 -13.04 3.55
N GLU A 165 -9.24 -13.45 3.57
CA GLU A 165 -10.05 -13.51 4.78
C GLU A 165 -9.52 -14.55 5.77
N GLU A 166 -9.15 -15.74 5.28
CA GLU A 166 -8.57 -16.81 6.11
C GLU A 166 -7.25 -16.37 6.75
N MET A 167 -6.36 -15.72 5.97
CA MET A 167 -5.10 -15.21 6.49
C MET A 167 -5.32 -14.12 7.54
N ALA A 168 -6.26 -13.20 7.31
CA ALA A 168 -6.63 -12.18 8.29
C ALA A 168 -7.16 -12.81 9.60
N ASN A 169 -8.02 -13.82 9.50
CA ASN A 169 -8.55 -14.56 10.64
C ASN A 169 -7.45 -15.32 11.40
N MET A 170 -6.49 -15.93 10.69
CA MET A 170 -5.33 -16.58 11.32
C MET A 170 -4.51 -15.58 12.14
N PHE A 171 -4.22 -14.39 11.61
CA PHE A 171 -3.48 -13.36 12.35
C PHE A 171 -4.26 -12.83 13.57
N ARG A 172 -5.59 -12.67 13.47
CA ARG A 172 -6.45 -12.34 14.62
C ARG A 172 -6.36 -13.40 15.71
N PHE A 173 -6.45 -14.68 15.35
CA PHE A 173 -6.29 -15.78 16.29
C PHE A 173 -4.93 -15.73 17.00
N TYR A 174 -3.84 -15.40 16.29
CA TYR A 174 -2.53 -15.25 16.92
C TYR A 174 -2.41 -14.07 17.88
N GLN A 175 -3.11 -12.96 17.63
CA GLN A 175 -3.19 -11.85 18.58
C GLN A 175 -3.90 -12.23 19.89
N MET A 176 -4.77 -13.24 19.86
CA MET A 176 -5.39 -13.81 21.08
C MET A 176 -4.40 -14.61 21.94
N LYS A 177 -3.11 -14.68 21.55
CA LYS A 177 -2.04 -15.38 22.27
C LYS A 177 -2.42 -16.83 22.60
N PRO A 178 -2.74 -17.66 21.58
CA PRO A 178 -3.14 -19.04 21.81
C PRO A 178 -2.01 -19.80 22.52
N ALA A 179 -2.36 -20.69 23.43
CA ALA A 179 -1.39 -21.44 24.22
C ALA A 179 -0.50 -22.30 23.30
N ARG A 180 0.73 -21.84 23.07
CA ARG A 180 1.77 -22.57 22.33
C ARG A 180 3.04 -22.55 23.17
N ASP A 181 3.52 -23.74 23.53
CA ASP A 181 4.68 -23.92 24.41
C ASP A 181 5.84 -24.61 23.66
N VAL A 182 6.87 -23.81 23.37
CA VAL A 182 8.10 -24.28 22.73
C VAL A 182 8.86 -25.27 23.61
N LYS A 183 8.86 -25.09 24.94
CA LYS A 183 9.54 -26.02 25.86
C LYS A 183 8.83 -27.36 25.89
N LEU A 184 7.49 -27.36 25.92
CA LEU A 184 6.70 -28.59 25.79
C LEU A 184 7.00 -29.29 24.46
N THR A 185 7.08 -28.53 23.36
CA THR A 185 7.39 -29.09 22.03
C THR A 185 8.76 -29.78 22.02
N HIS A 186 9.80 -29.15 22.56
CA HIS A 186 11.13 -29.77 22.68
C HIS A 186 11.16 -30.97 23.64
N ARG A 187 10.37 -30.95 24.72
CA ARG A 187 10.25 -32.10 25.63
C ARG A 187 9.60 -33.30 24.95
N LEU A 188 8.59 -33.06 24.11
CA LEU A 188 7.87 -34.11 23.39
C LEU A 188 8.65 -34.62 22.18
N ASN A 189 9.42 -33.75 21.54
CA ASN A 189 10.27 -34.09 20.40
C ASN A 189 11.63 -33.36 20.52
N PRO A 190 12.65 -33.99 21.14
CA PRO A 190 13.98 -33.40 21.28
C PRO A 190 14.66 -33.08 19.94
N GLU A 191 14.30 -33.82 18.88
CA GLU A 191 14.83 -33.64 17.52
C GLU A 191 14.06 -32.59 16.71
N VAL A 192 13.14 -31.84 17.35
CA VAL A 192 12.38 -30.80 16.64
C VAL A 192 13.34 -29.74 16.09
N LYS A 193 13.26 -29.55 14.77
CA LYS A 193 14.13 -28.62 14.06
C LYS A 193 13.68 -27.18 14.31
N SER A 194 14.64 -26.30 14.54
CA SER A 194 14.39 -24.87 14.45
C SER A 194 14.02 -24.49 13.02
N PHE A 195 13.34 -23.36 12.85
CA PHE A 195 13.07 -22.83 11.52
C PHE A 195 14.38 -22.59 10.73
N SER A 196 15.46 -22.17 11.40
CA SER A 196 16.77 -21.99 10.76
C SER A 196 17.38 -23.29 10.26
N GLN A 197 17.28 -24.39 11.03
CA GLN A 197 17.73 -25.72 10.60
C GLN A 197 16.92 -26.19 9.40
N PHE A 198 15.59 -26.07 9.46
CA PHE A 198 14.71 -26.40 8.33
C PHE A 198 15.09 -25.62 7.07
N VAL A 199 15.25 -24.30 7.16
CA VAL A 199 15.62 -23.45 6.01
C VAL A 199 16.99 -23.84 5.44
N SER A 200 17.97 -24.14 6.32
CA SER A 200 19.31 -24.55 5.89
C SER A 200 19.28 -25.87 5.13
N GLU A 201 18.48 -26.83 5.58
CA GLU A 201 18.36 -28.15 4.95
C GLU A 201 17.55 -28.12 3.64
N ASN A 202 16.62 -27.17 3.50
CA ASN A 202 15.70 -27.07 2.36
C ASN A 202 16.07 -25.94 1.38
N LYS A 203 17.31 -25.45 1.44
CA LYS A 203 17.76 -24.27 0.70
C LYS A 203 17.55 -24.38 -0.81
N GLU A 204 17.85 -25.54 -1.40
CA GLU A 204 17.70 -25.80 -2.84
C GLU A 204 16.23 -25.71 -3.27
N ALA A 205 15.35 -26.44 -2.56
CA ALA A 205 13.90 -26.40 -2.78
C ALA A 205 13.29 -25.00 -2.61
N LEU A 206 13.79 -24.21 -1.64
CA LEU A 206 13.31 -22.85 -1.39
C LEU A 206 13.80 -21.82 -2.43
N MET A 207 14.94 -22.08 -3.06
CA MET A 207 15.51 -21.20 -4.10
C MET A 207 15.08 -21.61 -5.52
N GLY A 208 14.40 -22.75 -5.68
CA GLY A 208 13.95 -23.25 -6.98
C GLY A 208 15.10 -23.62 -7.92
N ILE A 209 16.24 -24.03 -7.36
CA ILE A 209 17.43 -24.51 -8.07
C ILE A 209 17.64 -26.00 -7.80
#